data_AF-A0AAE2CJF7-F1
#
_entry.id   AF-A0AAE2CJF7-F1
#
_cell.length_a   1.000
_cell.length_b   1.000
_cell.length_c   1.000
_cell.angle_alpha   90.00
_cell.angle_beta   90.00
_cell.angle_gamma   90.00
#
_symmetry.space_group_name_H-M   'P 1'
#
loop_
_entity.id
_entity.type
_entity.pdbx_description
1 polymer ?
#
loop_
_entity_poly.entity_id
_entity_poly.type
_entity_poly.pdbx_seq_one_letter_code
_entity_poly.pdbx_strand_id
1 'polypeptide(L)'
;MVVPCKDEITFEVYMNDDAMDQVVFALARKKLAKTMQKELRDLQRLAGLVNPPNGRKWVADELQIVAESKEVAGDLINDAVLEQVFGDKAFDKFGKGFISMHFSDQYLGSNKKMLVFKFALPDANHMADMTRLVALVPYYIDLIGRYKLSSHMQAKNRRIAQESLQRNSELLGKKPCRKKEGLSRDKKLEEAEAKLSAEALRKKEAKKIVPRPNEEGQCQK
;
A
#
# COMPACT_ATOMS: atom_id res chain seq x y z
N MET A 1 -10.26 9.64 -33.51
CA MET A 1 -11.34 8.77 -32.99
C MET A 1 -11.78 9.36 -31.66
N VAL A 2 -12.99 9.92 -31.59
CA VAL A 2 -13.53 10.49 -30.34
C VAL A 2 -14.26 9.37 -29.61
N VAL A 3 -13.75 8.96 -28.47
CA VAL A 3 -14.41 7.97 -27.61
C VAL A 3 -15.30 8.73 -26.64
N PRO A 4 -16.63 8.49 -26.62
CA PRO A 4 -17.50 9.10 -25.62
C PRO A 4 -17.06 8.66 -24.23
N CYS A 5 -16.60 9.62 -23.41
CA CYS A 5 -16.43 9.42 -21.99
C CYS A 5 -17.76 9.79 -21.33
N LYS A 6 -18.34 8.88 -20.54
CA LYS A 6 -19.48 9.25 -19.70
C LYS A 6 -18.96 10.13 -18.58
N ASP A 7 -19.71 11.17 -18.23
CA ASP A 7 -19.39 11.98 -17.08
C ASP A 7 -19.48 11.13 -15.80
N GLU A 8 -18.59 11.36 -14.86
CA GLU A 8 -18.51 10.60 -13.61
C GLU A 8 -18.52 11.57 -12.44
N ILE A 9 -19.20 11.18 -11.37
CA ILE A 9 -19.16 11.87 -10.08
C ILE A 9 -18.51 10.98 -9.04
N THR A 10 -17.60 11.57 -8.26
CA THR A 10 -16.92 10.90 -7.16
C THR A 10 -17.23 11.61 -5.87
N PHE A 11 -17.71 10.86 -4.88
CA PHE A 11 -17.88 11.33 -3.50
C PHE A 11 -16.74 10.77 -2.66
N GLU A 12 -15.91 11.65 -2.13
CA GLU A 12 -14.87 11.32 -1.15
C GLU A 12 -15.34 11.79 0.22
N VAL A 13 -15.54 10.86 1.13
CA VAL A 13 -16.00 11.13 2.49
C VAL A 13 -14.89 10.77 3.46
N TYR A 14 -14.32 11.80 4.10
CA TYR A 14 -13.34 11.64 5.16
C TYR A 14 -14.05 11.33 6.47
N MET A 15 -13.73 10.18 7.06
CA MET A 15 -14.30 9.73 8.33
C MET A 15 -13.37 10.12 9.48
N ASN A 16 -13.97 10.42 10.64
CA ASN A 16 -13.20 10.68 11.86
C ASN A 16 -12.47 9.43 12.33
N ASP A 17 -11.31 9.61 12.98
CA ASP A 17 -10.49 8.52 13.49
C ASP A 17 -11.21 7.66 14.55
N ASP A 18 -12.13 8.21 15.32
CA ASP A 18 -12.86 7.42 16.33
C ASP A 18 -14.14 6.76 15.79
N ALA A 19 -14.60 7.21 14.61
CA ALA A 19 -15.88 6.81 14.05
C ALA A 19 -15.82 5.53 13.22
N MET A 20 -14.67 5.21 12.60
CA MET A 20 -14.53 4.06 11.72
C MET A 20 -13.51 3.07 12.28
N ASP A 21 -13.93 1.82 12.52
CA ASP A 21 -13.00 0.72 12.87
C ASP A 21 -12.18 0.28 11.64
N GLN A 22 -11.21 -0.60 11.84
CA GLN A 22 -10.41 -1.14 10.74
C GLN A 22 -11.30 -1.91 9.77
N VAL A 23 -11.41 -1.42 8.53
CA VAL A 23 -12.24 -2.02 7.49
C VAL A 23 -11.62 -1.72 6.14
N VAL A 24 -11.38 -2.78 5.36
CA VAL A 24 -11.01 -2.68 3.95
C VAL A 24 -12.02 -3.46 3.11
N PHE A 25 -12.80 -2.72 2.32
CA PHE A 25 -13.89 -3.26 1.52
C PHE A 25 -14.05 -2.47 0.22
N ALA A 26 -14.29 -3.17 -0.89
CA ALA A 26 -14.67 -2.57 -2.15
C ALA A 26 -15.74 -3.39 -2.87
N LEU A 27 -16.62 -2.69 -3.58
CA LEU A 27 -17.55 -3.27 -4.54
C LEU A 27 -17.43 -2.52 -5.84
N ALA A 28 -17.28 -3.24 -6.94
CA ALA A 28 -17.25 -2.64 -8.26
C ALA A 28 -17.75 -3.62 -9.32
N ARG A 29 -17.93 -3.13 -10.54
CA ARG A 29 -18.14 -4.01 -11.70
C ARG A 29 -16.98 -4.99 -11.83
N LYS A 30 -17.24 -6.24 -12.22
CA LYS A 30 -16.27 -7.37 -12.22
C LYS A 30 -14.88 -7.06 -12.77
N LYS A 31 -14.78 -6.33 -13.90
CA LYS A 31 -13.50 -5.94 -14.48
C LYS A 31 -12.75 -4.95 -13.59
N LEU A 32 -13.43 -3.90 -13.16
CA LEU A 32 -12.88 -2.85 -12.31
C LEU A 32 -12.51 -3.38 -10.92
N ALA A 33 -13.30 -4.26 -10.32
CA ALA A 33 -13.00 -4.86 -9.02
C ALA A 33 -11.65 -5.61 -9.04
N LYS A 34 -11.36 -6.34 -10.11
CA LYS A 34 -10.07 -7.04 -10.28
C LYS A 34 -8.91 -6.05 -10.47
N THR A 35 -9.14 -4.95 -11.16
CA THR A 35 -8.16 -3.87 -11.32
C THR A 35 -7.88 -3.20 -9.97
N MET A 36 -8.92 -2.81 -9.25
CA MET A 36 -8.83 -2.21 -7.91
C MET A 36 -8.05 -3.12 -6.95
N GLN A 37 -8.34 -4.42 -6.93
CA GLN A 37 -7.61 -5.38 -6.08
C GLN A 37 -6.10 -5.48 -6.40
N LYS A 38 -5.69 -5.17 -7.63
CA LYS A 38 -4.28 -5.21 -8.05
C LYS A 38 -3.55 -3.88 -7.88
N GLU A 39 -4.25 -2.78 -8.11
CA GLU A 39 -3.67 -1.43 -8.19
C GLU A 39 -3.75 -0.67 -6.87
N LEU A 40 -4.80 -0.89 -6.08
CA LEU A 40 -4.96 -0.24 -4.79
C LEU A 40 -4.20 -1.04 -3.73
N ARG A 41 -3.18 -0.40 -3.13
CA ARG A 41 -2.22 -1.00 -2.20
C ARG A 41 -2.87 -1.64 -0.98
N ASP A 42 -3.90 -1.01 -0.44
CA ASP A 42 -4.69 -1.49 0.68
C ASP A 42 -5.47 -2.75 0.30
N LEU A 43 -6.23 -2.72 -0.79
CA LEU A 43 -6.94 -3.90 -1.30
C LEU A 43 -5.99 -5.04 -1.65
N GLN A 44 -4.87 -4.74 -2.32
CA GLN A 44 -3.87 -5.75 -2.71
C GLN A 44 -3.28 -6.50 -1.51
N ARG A 45 -3.11 -5.80 -0.39
CA ARG A 45 -2.45 -6.35 0.80
C ARG A 45 -3.43 -6.99 1.78
N LEU A 46 -4.63 -6.42 1.91
CA LEU A 46 -5.55 -6.75 3.01
C LEU A 46 -6.83 -7.43 2.53
N ALA A 47 -7.18 -7.33 1.25
CA ALA A 47 -8.43 -7.84 0.72
C ALA A 47 -8.24 -8.82 -0.44
N GLY A 48 -9.26 -9.65 -0.64
CA GLY A 48 -9.32 -10.61 -1.75
C GLY A 48 -10.69 -10.58 -2.42
N LEU A 49 -10.79 -11.18 -3.60
CA LEU A 49 -12.09 -11.42 -4.23
C LEU A 49 -12.90 -12.37 -3.36
N VAL A 50 -14.09 -11.93 -2.95
CA VAL A 50 -14.94 -12.73 -2.07
C VAL A 50 -16.15 -13.24 -2.86
N ASN A 51 -16.39 -14.54 -2.73
CA ASN A 51 -17.57 -15.20 -3.26
C ASN A 51 -18.48 -15.63 -2.10
N PRO A 52 -19.81 -15.54 -2.28
CA PRO A 52 -20.75 -15.93 -1.27
C PRO A 52 -20.63 -17.41 -0.89
N PRO A 53 -20.76 -17.76 0.41
CA PRO A 53 -20.89 -19.14 0.84
C PRO A 53 -22.24 -19.73 0.38
N ASN A 54 -22.24 -21.02 0.07
CA ASN A 54 -23.44 -21.84 -0.15
C ASN A 54 -24.37 -21.38 -1.30
N GLY A 55 -23.84 -20.69 -2.31
CA GLY A 55 -24.59 -20.36 -3.53
C GLY A 55 -25.65 -19.26 -3.38
N ARG A 56 -25.77 -18.61 -2.21
CA ARG A 56 -26.60 -17.41 -2.05
C ARG A 56 -25.99 -16.26 -2.86
N LYS A 57 -26.76 -15.54 -3.66
CA LYS A 57 -26.22 -14.35 -4.37
C LYS A 57 -26.06 -13.19 -3.38
N TRP A 58 -24.84 -12.66 -3.28
CA TRP A 58 -24.55 -11.48 -2.45
C TRP A 58 -24.69 -10.17 -3.19
N VAL A 59 -24.59 -10.15 -4.51
CA VAL A 59 -24.76 -8.96 -5.35
C VAL A 59 -25.18 -9.40 -6.74
N ALA A 60 -25.61 -8.45 -7.55
CA ALA A 60 -25.93 -8.65 -8.95
C ALA A 60 -24.74 -9.26 -9.71
N ASP A 61 -25.02 -10.09 -10.71
CA ASP A 61 -23.99 -10.84 -11.45
C ASP A 61 -22.95 -9.94 -12.15
N GLU A 62 -23.22 -8.66 -12.36
CA GLU A 62 -22.25 -7.71 -12.94
C GLU A 62 -21.20 -7.22 -11.94
N LEU A 63 -21.47 -7.37 -10.64
CA LEU A 63 -20.68 -6.84 -9.56
C LEU A 63 -19.76 -7.89 -8.95
N GLN A 64 -18.73 -7.42 -8.27
CA GLN A 64 -17.77 -8.24 -7.57
C GLN A 64 -17.32 -7.54 -6.29
N ILE A 65 -17.36 -8.30 -5.19
CA ILE A 65 -16.91 -7.88 -3.87
C ILE A 65 -15.42 -8.20 -3.73
N VAL A 66 -14.69 -7.24 -3.18
CA VAL A 66 -13.30 -7.37 -2.71
C VAL A 66 -13.31 -6.95 -1.24
N ALA A 67 -12.98 -7.85 -0.32
CA ALA A 67 -13.02 -7.55 1.11
C ALA A 67 -11.95 -8.32 1.87
N GLU A 68 -11.63 -7.85 3.08
CA GLU A 68 -10.71 -8.55 4.00
C GLU A 68 -11.21 -9.93 4.42
N SER A 69 -12.53 -10.08 4.55
CA SER A 69 -13.16 -11.33 4.98
C SER A 69 -14.58 -11.47 4.45
N LYS A 70 -15.11 -12.69 4.53
CA LYS A 70 -16.51 -12.99 4.22
C LYS A 70 -17.48 -12.32 5.19
N GLU A 71 -17.06 -12.12 6.43
CA GLU A 71 -17.87 -11.50 7.49
C GLU A 71 -18.07 -10.02 7.18
N VAL A 72 -16.98 -9.29 6.89
CA VAL A 72 -17.06 -7.88 6.49
C VAL A 72 -17.92 -7.71 5.23
N ALA A 73 -17.77 -8.60 4.25
CA ALA A 73 -18.63 -8.58 3.07
C ALA A 73 -20.12 -8.79 3.41
N GLY A 74 -20.43 -9.73 4.30
CA GLY A 74 -21.80 -10.04 4.73
C GLY A 74 -22.45 -8.92 5.54
N ASP A 75 -21.69 -8.26 6.41
CA ASP A 75 -22.20 -7.18 7.26
C ASP A 75 -22.46 -5.90 6.46
N LEU A 76 -21.60 -5.61 5.47
CA LEU A 76 -21.73 -4.42 4.61
C LEU A 76 -22.72 -4.60 3.44
N ILE A 77 -22.99 -5.84 3.05
CA ILE A 77 -23.97 -6.20 2.02
C ILE A 77 -25.14 -6.92 2.66
N ASN A 78 -25.95 -6.16 3.39
CA ASN A 78 -27.16 -6.67 4.02
C ASN A 78 -28.35 -6.74 3.04
N ASP A 79 -29.44 -7.36 3.49
CA ASP A 79 -30.64 -7.57 2.67
C ASP A 79 -31.28 -6.23 2.22
N ALA A 80 -31.19 -5.17 3.03
CA ALA A 80 -31.72 -3.85 2.68
C ALA A 80 -30.99 -3.24 1.46
N VAL A 81 -29.67 -3.30 1.42
CA VAL A 81 -28.90 -2.78 0.28
C VAL A 81 -29.12 -3.64 -0.97
N LEU A 82 -29.29 -4.95 -0.79
CA LEU A 82 -29.61 -5.86 -1.89
C LEU A 82 -30.97 -5.54 -2.50
N GLU A 83 -31.99 -5.34 -1.69
CA GLU A 83 -33.32 -5.01 -2.17
C GLU A 83 -33.37 -3.62 -2.84
N GLN A 84 -32.60 -2.66 -2.33
CA GLN A 84 -32.65 -1.29 -2.81
C GLN A 84 -31.80 -1.04 -4.07
N VAL A 85 -30.60 -1.63 -4.15
CA VAL A 85 -29.64 -1.29 -5.22
C VAL A 85 -28.89 -2.49 -5.77
N PHE A 86 -28.27 -3.34 -4.94
CA PHE A 86 -27.26 -4.30 -5.43
C PHE A 86 -27.79 -5.70 -5.75
N GLY A 87 -29.07 -6.00 -5.51
CA GLY A 87 -29.68 -7.27 -5.94
C GLY A 87 -30.03 -7.25 -7.42
N ASP A 88 -30.04 -8.41 -8.08
CA ASP A 88 -30.21 -8.53 -9.56
C ASP A 88 -31.34 -7.62 -10.12
N LYS A 89 -32.55 -7.69 -9.53
CA LYS A 89 -33.71 -6.90 -9.97
C LYS A 89 -33.54 -5.40 -9.73
N ALA A 90 -32.98 -5.03 -8.58
CA ALA A 90 -32.80 -3.63 -8.21
C ALA A 90 -31.66 -2.99 -9.02
N PHE A 91 -30.60 -3.76 -9.28
CA PHE A 91 -29.43 -3.32 -10.01
C PHE A 91 -29.73 -3.06 -11.48
N ASP A 92 -30.53 -3.92 -12.12
CA ASP A 92 -30.96 -3.69 -13.50
C ASP A 92 -31.77 -2.40 -13.64
N LYS A 93 -32.60 -2.07 -12.64
CA LYS A 93 -33.46 -0.88 -12.65
C LYS A 93 -32.75 0.41 -12.23
N PHE A 94 -31.95 0.36 -11.16
CA PHE A 94 -31.40 1.54 -10.48
C PHE A 94 -29.87 1.56 -10.41
N GLY A 95 -29.21 0.43 -10.69
CA GLY A 95 -27.76 0.25 -10.55
C GLY A 95 -26.94 0.63 -11.78
N LYS A 96 -27.56 1.05 -12.89
CA LYS A 96 -26.86 1.36 -14.15
C LYS A 96 -25.75 2.40 -13.99
N GLY A 97 -25.97 3.41 -13.15
CA GLY A 97 -24.99 4.45 -12.83
C GLY A 97 -23.88 4.01 -11.87
N PHE A 98 -23.94 2.82 -11.27
CA PHE A 98 -22.92 2.38 -10.33
C PHE A 98 -21.60 2.00 -11.04
N ILE A 99 -20.49 2.57 -10.57
CA ILE A 99 -19.13 2.24 -11.04
C ILE A 99 -18.39 1.45 -9.96
N SER A 100 -18.16 2.07 -8.80
CA SER A 100 -17.47 1.44 -7.67
C SER A 100 -17.74 2.15 -6.35
N MET A 101 -17.56 1.42 -5.25
CA MET A 101 -17.37 1.96 -3.91
C MET A 101 -16.17 1.30 -3.25
N HIS A 102 -15.44 2.07 -2.44
CA HIS A 102 -14.24 1.64 -1.74
C HIS A 102 -14.17 2.28 -0.36
N PHE A 103 -14.12 1.45 0.67
CA PHE A 103 -14.00 1.83 2.07
C PHE A 103 -12.66 1.32 2.58
N SER A 104 -11.88 2.22 3.15
CA SER A 104 -10.56 1.89 3.66
C SER A 104 -10.23 2.74 4.86
N ASP A 105 -9.67 2.10 5.88
CA ASP A 105 -8.98 2.77 7.00
C ASP A 105 -7.46 2.85 6.80
N GLN A 106 -6.97 2.39 5.64
CA GLN A 106 -5.56 2.31 5.28
C GLN A 106 -5.22 3.14 4.03
N TYR A 107 -6.06 4.13 3.71
CA TYR A 107 -5.85 4.99 2.55
C TYR A 107 -4.53 5.77 2.67
N LEU A 108 -3.91 6.05 1.52
CA LEU A 108 -2.66 6.81 1.46
C LEU A 108 -2.97 8.30 1.59
N GLY A 109 -2.55 8.93 2.69
CA GLY A 109 -2.71 10.37 2.89
C GLY A 109 -2.80 10.78 4.36
N SER A 110 -3.15 12.04 4.60
CA SER A 110 -3.34 12.59 5.94
C SER A 110 -4.54 11.94 6.66
N ASN A 111 -5.60 11.64 5.91
CA ASN A 111 -6.79 10.94 6.40
C ASN A 111 -6.80 9.51 5.85
N LYS A 112 -6.58 8.53 6.73
CA LYS A 112 -6.52 7.12 6.31
C LYS A 112 -7.91 6.49 6.17
N LYS A 113 -8.90 7.03 6.90
CA LYS A 113 -10.29 6.55 6.96
C LYS A 113 -11.14 7.33 5.97
N MET A 114 -11.48 6.66 4.87
CA MET A 114 -12.21 7.27 3.77
C MET A 114 -13.18 6.29 3.12
N LEU A 115 -14.34 6.83 2.73
CA LEU A 115 -15.31 6.17 1.88
C LEU A 115 -15.33 6.88 0.52
N VAL A 116 -15.06 6.15 -0.54
CA VAL A 116 -15.08 6.64 -1.91
C VAL A 116 -16.23 5.98 -2.66
N PHE A 117 -17.11 6.79 -3.24
CA PHE A 117 -18.19 6.33 -4.11
C PHE A 117 -18.01 6.95 -5.48
N LYS A 118 -18.14 6.14 -6.53
CA LYS A 118 -18.00 6.58 -7.91
C LYS A 118 -19.22 6.14 -8.71
N PHE A 119 -19.87 7.11 -9.35
CA PHE A 119 -21.06 6.89 -10.17
C PHE A 119 -20.91 7.55 -11.54
N ALA A 120 -21.52 6.96 -12.56
CA ALA A 120 -21.69 7.57 -13.86
C ALA A 120 -22.88 8.54 -13.79
N LEU A 121 -22.68 9.77 -14.24
CA LEU A 121 -23.73 10.76 -14.34
C LEU A 121 -24.68 10.37 -15.49
N PRO A 122 -26.01 10.35 -15.24
CA PRO A 122 -27.00 10.17 -16.28
C PRO A 122 -27.20 11.47 -17.06
N ASP A 123 -27.96 11.38 -18.15
CA ASP A 123 -28.39 12.56 -18.89
C ASP A 123 -29.19 13.51 -18.01
N ALA A 124 -29.17 14.80 -18.34
CA ALA A 124 -29.88 15.85 -17.60
C ALA A 124 -31.39 15.54 -17.38
N ASN A 125 -32.01 14.85 -18.34
CA ASN A 125 -33.43 14.45 -18.28
C ASN A 125 -33.70 13.26 -17.35
N HIS A 126 -32.66 12.54 -16.92
CA HIS A 126 -32.74 11.32 -16.11
C HIS A 126 -31.98 11.45 -14.78
N MET A 127 -31.74 12.68 -14.31
CA MET A 127 -31.02 12.93 -13.06
C MET A 127 -31.68 12.29 -11.82
N ALA A 128 -33.00 12.05 -11.86
CA ALA A 128 -33.72 11.35 -10.81
C ALA A 128 -33.26 9.90 -10.60
N ASP A 129 -32.67 9.26 -11.62
CA ASP A 129 -32.18 7.89 -11.51
C ASP A 129 -30.96 7.78 -10.58
N MET A 130 -30.23 8.88 -10.39
CA MET A 130 -29.10 8.92 -9.44
C MET A 130 -29.53 8.98 -7.98
N THR A 131 -30.76 9.39 -7.67
CA THR A 131 -31.18 9.68 -6.29
C THR A 131 -30.96 8.46 -5.38
N ARG A 132 -31.23 7.25 -5.87
CA ARG A 132 -30.99 6.02 -5.09
C ARG A 132 -29.51 5.69 -4.89
N LEU A 133 -28.68 5.93 -5.92
CA LEU A 133 -27.24 5.72 -5.81
C LEU A 133 -26.61 6.71 -4.83
N VAL A 134 -27.00 7.98 -4.91
CA VAL A 134 -26.52 9.03 -3.99
C VAL A 134 -27.01 8.78 -2.56
N ALA A 135 -28.21 8.23 -2.37
CA ALA A 135 -28.73 7.85 -1.04
C ALA A 135 -27.89 6.75 -0.35
N LEU A 136 -27.07 5.98 -1.09
CA LEU A 136 -26.13 5.04 -0.50
C LEU A 136 -25.03 5.74 0.31
N VAL A 137 -24.65 6.97 -0.06
CA VAL A 137 -23.57 7.71 0.60
C VAL A 137 -23.90 7.96 2.09
N PRO A 138 -24.99 8.66 2.47
CA PRO A 138 -25.34 8.85 3.87
C PRO A 138 -25.66 7.53 4.58
N TYR A 139 -26.23 6.55 3.88
CA TYR A 139 -26.47 5.21 4.45
C TYR A 139 -25.18 4.52 4.90
N TYR A 140 -24.15 4.50 4.05
CA TYR A 140 -22.88 3.86 4.38
C TYR A 140 -22.05 4.66 5.39
N ILE A 141 -22.16 5.99 5.41
CA ILE A 141 -21.56 6.82 6.47
C ILE A 141 -22.07 6.36 7.84
N ASP A 142 -23.39 6.22 7.98
CA ASP A 142 -24.00 5.81 9.24
C ASP A 142 -23.72 4.33 9.57
N LEU A 143 -23.81 3.44 8.57
CA LEU A 143 -23.50 2.02 8.75
C LEU A 143 -22.06 1.81 9.25
N ILE A 144 -21.08 2.44 8.59
CA ILE A 144 -19.66 2.35 8.96
C ILE A 144 -19.40 3.04 10.30
N GLY A 145 -20.06 4.18 10.57
CA GLY A 145 -19.94 4.89 11.84
C GLY A 145 -20.41 4.05 13.04
N ARG A 146 -21.37 3.14 12.82
CA ARG A 146 -21.88 2.21 13.84
C ARG A 146 -21.20 0.85 13.81
N TYR A 147 -20.44 0.56 12.76
CA TYR A 147 -19.80 -0.74 12.57
C TYR A 147 -18.64 -0.92 13.55
N LYS A 148 -18.74 -1.95 14.39
CA LYS A 148 -17.70 -2.35 15.32
C LYS A 148 -17.31 -3.80 15.08
N LEU A 149 -16.03 -4.02 14.74
CA LEU A 149 -15.52 -5.38 14.58
C LEU A 149 -15.58 -6.10 15.93
N SER A 150 -15.86 -7.41 15.90
CA SER A 150 -15.82 -8.23 17.11
C SER A 150 -14.44 -8.18 17.80
N SER A 151 -14.42 -8.31 19.13
CA SER A 151 -13.19 -8.24 19.94
C SER A 151 -12.11 -9.23 19.49
N HIS A 152 -12.51 -10.40 18.99
CA HIS A 152 -11.60 -11.42 18.45
C HIS A 152 -10.89 -10.96 17.18
N MET A 153 -11.60 -10.27 16.28
CA MET A 153 -11.06 -9.78 15.01
C MET A 153 -10.21 -8.55 15.19
N GLN A 154 -10.55 -7.65 16.13
CA GLN A 154 -9.66 -6.56 16.52
C GLN A 154 -8.31 -7.07 17.02
N ALA A 155 -8.28 -8.15 17.80
CA ALA A 155 -7.04 -8.75 18.27
C ALA A 155 -6.20 -9.36 17.12
N LYS A 156 -6.86 -10.01 16.15
CA LYS A 156 -6.19 -10.56 14.96
C LYS A 156 -5.61 -9.47 14.06
N ASN A 157 -6.37 -8.40 13.85
CA ASN A 157 -5.93 -7.24 13.05
C ASN A 157 -4.79 -6.47 13.74
N ARG A 158 -4.81 -6.32 15.07
CA ARG A 158 -3.67 -5.77 15.83
C ARG A 158 -2.40 -6.60 15.65
N ARG A 159 -2.51 -7.94 15.65
CA ARG A 159 -1.35 -8.82 15.41
C ARG A 159 -0.79 -8.65 14.00
N ILE A 160 -1.64 -8.62 12.99
CA ILE A 160 -1.21 -8.41 11.59
C ILE A 160 -0.57 -7.02 11.43
N ALA A 161 -1.14 -5.98 12.04
CA ALA A 161 -0.56 -4.62 12.04
C ALA A 161 0.80 -4.59 12.74
N GLN A 162 0.96 -5.29 13.87
CA GLN A 162 2.21 -5.41 14.61
C GLN A 162 3.28 -6.17 13.83
N GLU A 163 2.92 -7.29 13.18
CA GLU A 163 3.82 -8.05 12.30
C GLU A 163 4.24 -7.22 11.08
N SER A 164 3.33 -6.40 10.55
CA SER A 164 3.63 -5.50 9.44
C SER A 164 4.61 -4.39 9.83
N LEU A 165 4.44 -3.83 11.03
CA LEU A 165 5.36 -2.84 11.60
C LEU A 165 6.72 -3.47 11.92
N GLN A 166 6.75 -4.68 12.49
CA GLN A 166 7.97 -5.43 12.75
C GLN A 166 8.73 -5.74 11.46
N ARG A 167 8.06 -6.28 10.44
CA ARG A 167 8.68 -6.57 9.13
C ARG A 167 9.21 -5.31 8.45
N ASN A 168 8.51 -4.18 8.56
CA ASN A 168 9.00 -2.90 8.04
C ASN A 168 10.21 -2.37 8.85
N SER A 169 10.19 -2.53 10.18
CA SER A 169 11.30 -2.17 11.06
C SER A 169 12.53 -3.05 10.83
N GLU A 170 12.36 -4.33 10.49
CA GLU A 170 13.45 -5.25 10.14
C GLU A 170 14.07 -4.91 8.77
N LEU A 171 13.26 -4.45 7.81
CA LEU A 171 13.73 -3.97 6.51
C LEU A 171 14.50 -2.64 6.61
N LEU A 172 14.07 -1.72 7.50
CA LEU A 172 14.82 -0.50 7.82
C LEU A 172 16.06 -0.79 8.70
N GLY A 173 15.94 -1.72 9.65
CA GLY A 173 16.99 -2.15 10.57
C GLY A 173 18.12 -2.94 9.88
N LYS A 174 17.85 -3.54 8.70
CA LYS A 174 18.89 -4.11 7.83
C LYS A 174 19.65 -3.06 6.99
N LYS A 175 19.31 -1.76 7.09
CA LYS A 175 20.00 -0.66 6.39
C LYS A 175 20.82 0.29 7.30
N PRO A 176 21.60 -0.20 8.27
CA PRO A 176 22.84 0.51 8.59
C PRO A 176 24.11 -0.35 8.77
N CYS A 177 24.12 -1.65 8.41
CA CYS A 177 25.36 -2.45 8.53
C CYS A 177 26.25 -2.48 7.27
N ARG A 178 25.73 -2.21 6.05
CA ARG A 178 26.59 -2.27 4.85
C ARG A 178 27.48 -1.06 4.58
N LYS A 179 27.29 0.09 5.26
CA LYS A 179 28.12 1.28 5.03
C LYS A 179 29.27 1.45 6.04
N LYS A 180 29.22 0.82 7.21
CA LYS A 180 30.32 0.90 8.20
C LYS A 180 31.39 -0.18 8.03
N GLU A 181 31.07 -1.32 7.41
CA GLU A 181 32.04 -2.40 7.17
C GLU A 181 32.92 -2.19 5.93
N GLY A 182 32.47 -1.39 4.94
CA GLY A 182 33.29 -1.00 3.78
C GLY A 182 34.37 0.02 4.16
N LEU A 183 33.98 1.09 4.86
CA LEU A 183 34.88 2.18 5.29
C LEU A 183 35.96 1.74 6.30
N SER A 184 35.79 0.60 6.97
CA SER A 184 36.77 0.07 7.93
C SER A 184 37.67 -1.03 7.36
N ARG A 185 37.25 -1.70 6.27
CA ARG A 185 38.13 -2.62 5.51
C ARG A 185 39.00 -1.87 4.51
N ASP A 186 38.47 -0.84 3.85
CA ASP A 186 39.25 -0.03 2.89
C ASP A 186 40.39 0.73 3.57
N LYS A 187 40.16 1.32 4.76
CA LYS A 187 41.23 1.98 5.52
C LYS A 187 42.34 1.02 5.98
N LYS A 188 42.02 -0.23 6.30
CA LYS A 188 43.03 -1.22 6.72
C LYS A 188 43.82 -1.78 5.53
N LEU A 189 43.22 -1.82 4.34
CA LEU A 189 43.90 -2.23 3.11
C LEU A 189 44.81 -1.10 2.59
N GLU A 190 44.34 0.15 2.62
CA GLU A 190 45.12 1.34 2.22
C GLU A 190 46.33 1.55 3.14
N GLU A 191 46.18 1.37 4.46
CA GLU A 191 47.29 1.50 5.41
C GLU A 191 48.30 0.33 5.30
N ALA A 192 47.87 -0.85 4.84
CA ALA A 192 48.74 -1.99 4.57
C ALA A 192 49.49 -1.85 3.24
N GLU A 193 48.84 -1.34 2.19
CA GLU A 193 49.48 -1.02 0.90
C GLU A 193 50.51 0.09 1.03
N ALA A 194 50.22 1.14 1.83
CA ALA A 194 51.18 2.22 2.08
C ALA A 194 52.45 1.73 2.80
N LYS A 195 52.34 0.77 3.73
CA LYS A 195 53.48 0.18 4.44
C LYS A 195 54.33 -0.72 3.53
N LEU A 196 53.70 -1.54 2.69
CA LEU A 196 54.41 -2.38 1.71
C LEU A 196 55.11 -1.55 0.61
N SER A 197 54.49 -0.45 0.19
CA SER A 197 55.07 0.48 -0.78
C SER A 197 56.28 1.24 -0.22
N ALA A 198 56.21 1.69 1.04
CA ALA A 198 57.34 2.34 1.72
C ALA A 198 58.54 1.41 1.97
N GLU A 199 58.30 0.12 2.26
CA GLU A 199 59.37 -0.86 2.44
C GLU A 199 60.02 -1.27 1.11
N ALA A 200 59.25 -1.33 0.02
CA ALA A 200 59.76 -1.60 -1.32
C ALA A 200 60.66 -0.47 -1.86
N LEU A 201 60.38 0.79 -1.49
CA LEU A 201 61.23 1.94 -1.81
C LEU A 201 62.57 1.93 -1.04
N ARG A 202 62.57 1.54 0.25
CA ARG A 202 63.81 1.43 1.05
C ARG A 202 64.76 0.31 0.59
N LYS A 203 64.23 -0.80 0.05
CA LYS A 203 65.07 -1.88 -0.53
C LYS A 203 65.69 -1.51 -1.88
N LYS A 204 65.11 -0.58 -2.64
CA LYS A 204 65.67 -0.12 -3.92
C LYS A 204 66.80 0.91 -3.73
N GLU A 205 66.77 1.69 -2.65
CA GLU A 205 67.85 2.64 -2.32
C GLU A 205 69.10 1.94 -1.74
N ALA A 206 68.95 0.88 -0.95
CA ALA A 206 70.07 0.13 -0.39
C ALA A 206 70.92 -0.63 -1.43
N LYS A 207 70.43 -0.82 -2.66
CA LYS A 207 71.14 -1.53 -3.74
C LYS A 207 71.94 -0.60 -4.68
N LYS A 208 71.91 0.72 -4.47
CA LYS A 208 72.58 1.72 -5.33
C LYS A 208 73.86 2.33 -4.76
N ILE A 209 74.28 2.01 -3.55
CA ILE A 209 75.49 2.57 -2.94
C ILE A 209 76.59 1.49 -2.89
N VAL A 210 77.25 1.31 -4.04
CA VAL A 210 78.57 0.66 -4.15
C VAL A 210 79.62 1.73 -3.80
N PRO A 211 80.58 1.47 -2.90
CA PRO A 211 81.49 2.49 -2.39
C PRO A 211 82.60 2.79 -3.40
N ARG A 212 82.94 4.08 -3.58
CA ARG A 212 84.24 4.52 -4.12
C ARG A 212 85.11 5.05 -2.97
N PRO A 213 86.44 4.88 -3.02
CA PRO A 213 87.32 4.99 -1.85
C PRO A 213 87.71 6.44 -1.52
N ASN A 214 88.06 6.64 -0.25
CA ASN A 214 88.57 7.86 0.37
C ASN A 214 89.87 8.38 -0.26
N GLU A 215 89.94 9.70 -0.46
CA GLU A 215 91.19 10.48 -0.40
C GLU A 215 91.10 11.48 0.77
N GLU A 216 91.92 11.17 1.77
CA GLU A 216 92.83 11.99 2.59
C GLU A 216 92.58 13.48 2.89
N GLY A 217 92.93 13.83 4.15
CA GLY A 217 93.23 15.19 4.65
C GLY A 217 92.51 15.49 5.97
N GLN A 218 93.05 15.15 7.17
CA GLN A 218 93.97 15.98 8.00
C GLN A 218 93.53 17.47 8.06
N CYS A 219 93.51 18.19 9.19
CA CYS A 219 94.07 18.06 10.52
C CYS A 219 93.35 19.11 11.41
N GLN A 220 92.94 18.74 12.63
CA GLN A 220 93.37 19.29 13.93
C GLN A 220 93.57 20.82 14.09
N LYS A 221 92.92 21.30 15.16
CA LYS A 221 93.31 22.34 16.16
C LYS A 221 93.55 23.77 15.70
#